data_AF-A0A2D6XDS5-F1
#
_entry.id   AF-A0A2D6XDS5-F1
#
_cell.length_a   1.000
_cell.length_b   1.000
_cell.length_c   1.000
_cell.angle_alpha   90.00
_cell.angle_beta   90.00
_cell.angle_gamma   90.00
#
_symmetry.space_group_name_H-M   'P 1'
#
loop_
_entity.id
_entity.type
_entity.pdbx_description
1 polymer ?
#
loop_
_entity_poly.entity_id
_entity_poly.type
_entity_poly.pdbx_seq_one_letter_code
_entity_poly.pdbx_strand_id
1 'polypeptide(L)' 'MRLFGRSRALAIAGNQCVKCGAHNLEFRDELSRKEHGISGICQSCQDDIFGPSDECKEDVLGITHQMFEEEE' A
#
# COMPACT_ATOMS: atom_id res chain seq x y z
N MET A 1 7.46 13.32 14.58
CA MET A 1 6.19 13.57 13.87
C MET A 1 5.12 12.61 14.39
N ARG A 2 3.91 13.08 14.71
CA ARG A 2 2.74 12.24 15.04
C ARG A 2 1.75 12.33 13.89
N LEU A 3 1.54 11.25 13.15
CA LEU A 3 0.73 11.28 11.92
C LEU A 3 -0.78 11.17 12.21
N PHE A 4 -1.17 10.38 13.22
CA PHE A 4 -2.56 10.11 13.59
C PHE A 4 -2.75 10.15 15.12
N GLY A 5 -2.14 11.14 15.78
CA GLY A 5 -2.04 11.21 17.24
C GLY A 5 -1.09 10.17 17.87
N ARG A 6 -0.66 9.16 17.09
CA ARG A 6 0.29 8.11 17.49
C ARG A 6 1.69 8.39 16.93
N SER A 7 2.70 8.00 17.72
CA SER A 7 4.10 8.02 17.27
C SER A 7 4.36 6.82 16.36
N ARG A 8 4.92 7.06 15.17
CA ARG A 8 5.29 6.00 14.23
C ARG A 8 6.26 4.99 14.85
N ALA A 9 7.31 5.48 15.52
CA ALA A 9 8.33 4.62 16.11
C ALA A 9 7.75 3.72 17.22
N LEU A 10 6.88 4.27 18.08
CA LEU A 10 6.26 3.50 19.15
C LEU A 10 5.22 2.51 18.61
N ALA A 11 4.45 2.91 17.59
CA ALA A 11 3.47 2.03 16.98
C ALA A 11 4.14 0.82 16.31
N ILE A 12 5.21 1.03 15.52
CA ILE A 12 5.97 -0.06 14.90
C ILE A 12 6.60 -0.97 15.98
N ALA A 13 7.21 -0.39 17.02
CA ALA A 13 7.80 -1.17 18.12
C ALA A 13 6.74 -1.99 18.89
N GLY A 14 5.52 -1.47 19.00
CA GLY A 14 4.38 -2.12 19.65
C GLY A 14 3.54 -3.02 18.74
N ASN A 15 4.00 -3.28 17.50
CA ASN A 15 3.24 -4.00 16.49
C ASN A 15 1.81 -3.44 16.24
N GLN A 16 1.69 -2.11 16.26
CA GLN A 16 0.42 -1.39 16.09
C GLN A 16 0.42 -0.55 14.81
N CYS A 17 -0.75 -0.45 14.20
CA CYS A 17 -1.00 0.47 13.10
C CYS A 17 -1.00 1.92 13.60
N VAL A 18 -0.25 2.82 12.93
CA VAL A 18 -0.24 4.24 13.27
C VAL A 18 -1.62 4.87 13.05
N LYS A 19 -2.35 4.49 11.99
CA LYS A 19 -3.67 5.03 11.62
C LYS A 19 -4.78 4.57 12.57
N CYS A 20 -5.04 3.27 12.64
CA CYS A 20 -6.19 2.72 13.38
C CYS A 20 -5.84 2.20 14.78
N GLY A 21 -4.55 1.96 15.10
CA GLY A 21 -4.13 1.39 16.39
C GLY A 21 -4.33 -0.12 16.54
N ALA A 22 -4.79 -0.82 15.49
CA ALA A 22 -4.94 -2.28 15.52
C ALA A 22 -3.57 -2.99 15.55
N HIS A 23 -3.53 -4.17 16.18
CA HIS A 23 -2.35 -5.03 16.27
C HIS A 23 -2.26 -6.07 15.15
N ASN A 24 -3.18 -6.02 14.18
CA ASN A 24 -3.25 -7.02 13.13
C ASN A 24 -2.17 -6.74 12.06
N LEU A 25 -1.05 -7.45 12.17
CA LEU A 25 0.10 -7.38 11.26
C LEU A 25 0.19 -8.60 10.33
N GLU A 26 -0.93 -9.24 10.01
CA GLU A 26 -0.97 -10.18 8.90
C GLU A 26 -0.91 -9.40 7.59
N PHE A 27 0.17 -9.63 6.83
CA PHE A 27 0.38 -9.02 5.52
C PHE A 27 0.14 -10.05 4.45
N ARG A 28 -0.51 -9.64 3.35
CA ARG A 28 -0.80 -10.50 2.21
C ARG A 28 0.47 -10.91 1.46
N ASP A 29 1.43 -10.00 1.38
CA ASP A 29 2.64 -10.17 0.60
C ASP A 29 3.84 -9.43 1.23
N GLU A 30 5.03 -9.76 0.75
CA GLU A 30 6.27 -9.16 1.27
C GLU A 30 6.35 -7.65 0.98
N LEU A 31 5.68 -7.16 -0.07
CA LEU A 31 5.64 -5.75 -0.40
C LEU A 31 4.87 -4.99 0.67
N SER A 32 3.66 -5.44 1.04
CA SER A 32 2.87 -4.84 2.12
C SER A 32 3.60 -4.86 3.47
N ARG A 33 4.43 -5.89 3.74
CA ARG A 33 5.31 -5.91 4.92
C ARG A 33 6.39 -4.82 4.85
N LYS A 34 7.02 -4.62 3.69
CA LYS A 34 8.02 -3.54 3.50
C LYS A 34 7.37 -2.17 3.63
N GLU A 35 6.19 -1.99 3.05
CA GLU A 35 5.40 -0.77 3.11
C GLU A 35 4.97 -0.45 4.54
N HIS A 36 4.59 -1.46 5.33
CA HIS A 36 4.39 -1.30 6.77
C HIS A 36 5.65 -0.78 7.48
N GLY A 37 6.84 -1.29 7.12
CA GLY A 37 8.11 -0.80 7.66
C GLY A 37 8.38 0.69 7.37
N ILE A 38 7.83 1.23 6.28
CA ILE A 38 7.98 2.64 5.88
C ILE A 38 6.87 3.51 6.51
N SER A 39 5.63 3.07 6.44
CA SER A 39 4.44 3.86 6.80
C SER A 39 3.96 3.63 8.24
N GLY A 40 4.15 2.41 8.76
CA GLY A 40 3.63 1.95 10.04
C GLY A 40 2.14 1.60 10.03
N ILE A 41 1.51 1.37 8.88
CA ILE A 41 0.06 1.04 8.80
C ILE A 41 -0.20 -0.44 8.51
N CYS A 42 -1.26 -1.02 9.08
CA CYS A 42 -1.65 -2.41 8.87
C CYS A 42 -2.21 -2.67 7.46
N GLN A 43 -2.28 -3.94 7.06
CA GLN A 43 -2.75 -4.37 5.74
C GLN A 43 -4.10 -3.76 5.36
N SER A 44 -5.11 -3.82 6.23
CA SER A 44 -6.43 -3.24 5.93
C SER A 44 -6.38 -1.73 5.65
N CYS A 45 -5.56 -1.00 6.40
CA CYS A 45 -5.35 0.43 6.15
C CYS A 45 -4.51 0.69 4.89
N GLN A 46 -3.65 -0.25 4.49
CA GLN A 46 -2.93 -0.17 3.22
C GLN A 46 -3.91 -0.42 2.08
N ASP A 47 -4.77 -1.42 2.18
CA ASP A 47 -5.77 -1.74 1.17
C ASP A 47 -6.81 -0.60 1.01
N ASP A 48 -7.18 0.10 2.09
CA ASP A 48 -8.03 1.31 2.00
C ASP A 48 -7.39 2.43 1.15
N ILE A 49 -6.05 2.49 1.08
CA ILE A 49 -5.29 3.59 0.46
C ILE A 49 -4.75 3.19 -0.93
N PHE A 50 -4.26 1.96 -1.04
CA PHE A 50 -3.52 1.41 -2.17
C PHE A 50 -4.19 0.17 -2.77
N GLY A 51 -5.27 -0.32 -2.16
CA GLY A 51 -6.02 -1.45 -2.68
C GLY A 51 -6.56 -1.15 -4.08
N PRO A 52 -6.82 -2.20 -4.88
CA PRO A 52 -7.34 -2.00 -6.22
C PRO A 52 -8.71 -1.31 -6.11
N SER A 53 -8.78 -0.04 -6.50
CA SER A 53 -10.02 0.51 -7.02
C SER A 53 -10.33 -0.29 -8.29
N ASP A 54 -11.51 -0.89 -8.39
CA ASP A 54 -11.98 -1.71 -9.52
C ASP A 54 -12.03 -0.98 -10.88
N GLU A 55 -11.31 0.14 -11.06
CA GLU A 55 -11.48 1.09 -12.16
C GLU A 55 -10.20 1.41 -12.97
N CYS A 56 -9.01 0.84 -12.69
CA CYS A 56 -7.78 1.27 -13.41
C CYS A 56 -6.73 0.17 -13.65
N LYS A 57 -7.06 -0.96 -14.29
CA LYS A 57 -6.01 -1.89 -14.78
C LYS A 57 -6.07 -2.25 -16.26
N GLU A 58 -7.15 -1.93 -16.97
CA GLU A 58 -7.22 -2.14 -18.43
C GLU A 58 -6.70 -0.95 -19.24
N ASP A 59 -6.66 0.28 -18.68
CA ASP A 59 -6.26 1.46 -19.46
C ASP A 59 -4.74 1.68 -19.57
N VAL A 60 -3.93 1.17 -18.63
CA VAL A 60 -2.47 1.34 -18.69
C VAL A 60 -1.83 0.38 -19.70
N LEU A 61 -2.44 -0.78 -19.93
CA LEU A 61 -1.95 -1.79 -20.88
C LEU A 61 -2.26 -1.43 -22.35
N GLY A 62 -3.19 -0.50 -22.60
CA GLY A 62 -3.56 -0.06 -23.95
C GLY A 62 -2.56 0.90 -24.61
N ILE A 63 -1.73 1.59 -23.83
CA ILE A 63 -0.83 2.63 -24.37
C ILE A 63 0.45 2.00 -24.96
N THR A 64 0.91 0.86 -24.45
CA THR A 64 2.16 0.24 -24.92
C THR A 64 2.03 -0.55 -26.21
N HIS A 65 0.80 -0.86 -26.66
CA HIS A 65 0.59 -1.67 -27.86
C HIS A 65 0.54 -0.84 -29.16
N GLN A 66 0.40 0.48 -29.11
CA GLN A 66 0.27 1.31 -30.33
C GLN A 66 1.61 1.78 -30.94
N MET A 67 2.75 1.54 -30.29
CA MET A 67 4.06 2.01 -30.81
C MET A 67 4.87 0.96 -31.58
N PHE A 68 4.39 -0.28 -31.70
CA PHE A 68 5.17 -1.38 -32.29
C PHE A 68 4.59 -1.96 -33.60
N GLU A 69 3.49 -1.42 -34.14
CA GLU A 69 2.85 -1.95 -35.36
C GLU A 69 2.96 -1.03 -36.61
N GLU A 70 3.60 0.15 -36.55
CA GLU A 70 3.70 1.06 -37.72
C GLU A 70 5.03 0.95 -38.50
N GLU A 71 5.89 -0.03 -38.22
CA GLU A 71 7.18 -0.22 -38.93
C GLU A 71 7.27 -1.62 -39.57
N GLU A 72 6.24 -2.03 -40.34
CA GLU A 72 6.35 -3.11 -41.35
C GLU A 72 5.86 -2.63 -42.72
#